data_AF-A0A2S2Q868-F1
#
_entry.id   AF-A0A2S2Q868-F1
#
_cell.length_a   1.000
_cell.length_b   1.000
_cell.length_c   1.000
_cell.angle_alpha   90.00
_cell.angle_beta   90.00
_cell.angle_gamma   90.00
#
_symmetry.space_group_name_H-M   'P 1'
#
loop_
_entity.id
_entity.type
_entity.pdbx_description
1 polymer ?
#
loop_
_entity_poly.entity_id
_entity_poly.type
_entity_poly.pdbx_seq_one_letter_code
_entity_poly.pdbx_strand_id
1 'polypeptide(L)'
;MRTAAVPVAPSLLLATAIVITVIATQARGGIISLIQNNVLGSAVFHRQQSWPFDPAVSARRAPEFIALHGDKSDKLIERIGLGLDGRQQERRQQQLTRDYLYDQQQQQQKNVAGVYQLQQSQAFELPSGFAGR
;
A
#
# COMPACT_ATOMS: atom_id res chain seq x y z
N MET A 1 43.35 -65.57 10.72
CA MET A 1 43.13 -64.16 10.29
C MET A 1 42.25 -63.49 11.31
N ARG A 2 42.80 -62.64 12.20
CA ARG A 2 42.01 -61.92 13.22
C ARG A 2 41.67 -60.54 12.66
N THR A 3 40.39 -60.25 12.51
CA THR A 3 39.85 -58.93 12.15
C THR A 3 40.01 -58.00 13.35
N ALA A 4 40.73 -56.90 13.16
CA ALA A 4 40.87 -55.85 14.18
C ALA A 4 39.60 -55.00 14.17
N ALA A 5 38.86 -54.99 15.28
CA ALA A 5 37.76 -54.05 15.49
C ALA A 5 38.36 -52.65 15.70
N VAL A 6 38.04 -51.72 14.80
CA VAL A 6 38.48 -50.32 14.91
C VAL A 6 37.69 -49.66 16.05
N PRO A 7 38.34 -49.06 17.06
CA PRO A 7 37.65 -48.38 18.14
C PRO A 7 37.05 -47.08 17.61
N VAL A 8 35.73 -47.05 17.42
CA VAL A 8 35.01 -45.83 17.04
C VAL A 8 34.88 -44.96 18.29
N ALA A 9 35.52 -43.79 18.29
CA ALA A 9 35.48 -42.87 19.43
C ALA A 9 34.02 -42.41 19.69
N PRO A 10 33.54 -42.41 20.95
CA PRO A 10 32.16 -42.06 21.28
C PRO A 10 31.80 -40.62 20.91
N SER A 11 32.79 -39.74 20.84
CA SER A 11 32.65 -38.35 20.38
C SER A 11 32.25 -38.24 18.90
N LEU A 12 32.72 -39.15 18.04
CA LEU A 12 32.36 -39.18 16.62
C LEU A 12 30.91 -39.63 16.42
N LEU A 13 30.46 -40.61 17.20
CA LEU A 13 29.06 -41.06 17.17
C LEU A 13 28.11 -39.94 17.59
N LEU A 14 28.45 -39.23 18.67
CA LEU A 14 27.65 -38.09 19.13
C LEU A 14 27.60 -36.97 18.09
N ALA A 15 28.75 -36.62 17.49
CA ALA A 15 28.81 -35.61 16.43
C ALA A 15 27.95 -36.01 15.21
N THR A 16 28.01 -37.27 14.77
CA THR A 16 27.17 -37.75 13.67
C THR A 16 25.68 -37.73 14.00
N ALA A 17 25.29 -38.09 15.23
CA ALA A 17 23.90 -38.05 15.66
C ALA A 17 23.35 -36.62 15.71
N ILE A 18 24.15 -35.66 16.18
CA ILE A 18 23.78 -34.24 16.19
C ILE A 18 23.58 -33.72 14.76
N VAL A 19 24.52 -34.01 13.85
CA VAL A 19 24.42 -33.59 12.44
C VAL A 19 23.18 -34.17 11.77
N ILE A 20 22.88 -35.46 11.96
CA ILE A 20 21.68 -36.10 11.40
C ILE A 20 20.40 -35.45 11.95
N THR A 21 20.39 -35.14 13.24
CA THR A 21 19.21 -34.53 13.88
C THR A 21 18.97 -33.10 13.40
N VAL A 22 20.04 -32.31 13.21
CA VAL A 22 19.97 -30.94 12.67
C VAL A 22 19.49 -30.93 11.21
N ILE A 23 19.95 -31.86 10.38
CA ILE A 23 19.50 -31.96 8.98
C ILE A 23 18.02 -32.37 8.94
N ALA A 24 17.59 -33.31 9.79
CA ALA A 24 16.22 -33.79 9.83
C ALA A 24 15.21 -32.75 10.33
N THR A 25 15.61 -31.82 11.22
CA THR A 25 14.74 -30.75 11.71
C THR A 25 14.55 -29.62 10.70
N GLN A 26 15.56 -29.31 9.87
CA GLN A 26 15.46 -28.28 8.82
C GLN A 26 14.47 -28.66 7.70
N ALA A 27 14.29 -29.96 7.42
CA ALA A 27 13.41 -30.44 6.36
C ALA A 27 11.90 -30.28 6.66
N ARG A 28 11.51 -30.22 7.94
CA ARG A 28 10.09 -30.19 8.36
C ARG A 28 9.42 -28.82 8.15
N GLY A 29 10.20 -27.75 7.96
CA GLY A 29 9.69 -26.41 7.67
C GLY A 29 9.46 -26.12 6.18
N GLY A 30 9.98 -26.95 5.27
CA GLY A 30 10.02 -26.64 3.84
C GLY A 30 8.63 -26.54 3.18
N ILE A 31 7.77 -27.54 3.37
CA ILE A 31 6.47 -27.58 2.69
C ILE A 31 5.48 -26.58 3.33
N ILE A 32 5.48 -26.49 4.66
CA ILE A 32 4.59 -25.55 5.38
C ILE A 32 4.97 -24.10 5.05
N SER A 33 6.28 -23.77 5.01
CA SER A 33 6.72 -22.43 4.62
C SER A 33 6.44 -22.12 3.15
N LEU A 34 6.57 -23.10 2.24
CA LEU A 34 6.20 -22.94 0.83
C LEU A 34 4.70 -22.65 0.67
N ILE A 35 3.84 -23.40 1.37
CA ILE A 35 2.38 -23.17 1.31
C ILE A 35 2.04 -21.80 1.91
N GLN A 36 2.60 -21.46 3.07
CA GLN A 36 2.37 -20.15 3.70
C GLN A 36 2.82 -19.00 2.80
N ASN A 37 3.99 -19.10 2.16
CA ASN A 37 4.50 -18.07 1.26
C ASN A 37 3.70 -17.94 -0.04
N ASN A 38 3.08 -19.01 -0.55
CA ASN A 38 2.25 -18.95 -1.76
C ASN A 38 0.79 -18.56 -1.47
N VAL A 39 0.24 -18.95 -0.32
CA VAL A 39 -1.17 -18.66 0.05
C VAL A 39 -1.32 -17.28 0.68
N LEU A 40 -0.38 -16.85 1.54
CA LEU A 40 -0.40 -15.53 2.17
C LEU A 40 0.37 -14.47 1.37
N GLY A 41 1.12 -14.91 0.34
CA GLY A 41 2.09 -14.10 -0.38
C GLY A 41 3.38 -13.92 0.42
N SER A 42 4.54 -14.12 -0.21
CA SER A 42 5.80 -13.75 0.43
C SER A 42 5.85 -12.22 0.55
N ALA A 43 6.23 -11.70 1.72
CA ALA A 43 6.32 -10.26 1.99
C ALA A 43 7.42 -9.52 1.18
N VAL A 44 7.90 -10.10 0.07
CA VAL A 44 9.17 -9.70 -0.56
C VAL A 44 9.01 -8.79 -1.78
N PHE A 45 7.84 -8.65 -2.42
CA PHE A 45 7.77 -7.82 -3.64
C PHE A 45 6.49 -7.01 -3.83
N HIS A 46 6.15 -6.13 -2.90
CA HIS A 46 5.41 -4.92 -3.27
C HIS A 46 6.44 -3.89 -3.75
N ARG A 47 6.80 -3.90 -5.04
CA ARG A 47 7.58 -2.78 -5.58
C ARG A 47 6.73 -1.52 -5.46
N GLN A 48 7.23 -0.51 -4.76
CA GLN A 48 6.63 0.81 -4.80
C GLN A 48 6.70 1.31 -6.25
N GLN A 49 5.55 1.33 -6.91
CA GLN A 49 5.42 1.79 -8.28
C GLN A 49 4.77 3.16 -8.25
N SER A 50 5.57 4.19 -8.55
CA SER A 50 5.06 5.54 -8.76
C SER A 50 4.51 5.66 -10.17
N TRP A 51 3.22 5.96 -10.28
CA TRP A 51 2.61 6.32 -11.55
C TRP A 51 2.63 7.85 -11.69
N PRO A 52 3.19 8.42 -12.76
CA PRO A 52 2.99 9.83 -13.07
C PRO A 52 1.54 10.01 -13.54
N PHE A 53 0.62 10.13 -12.59
CA PHE A 53 -0.79 10.38 -12.87
C PHE A 53 -0.97 11.87 -13.18
N ASP A 54 -1.25 12.17 -14.45
CA ASP A 54 -1.62 13.51 -14.88
C ASP A 54 -3.14 13.67 -14.74
N PRO A 55 -3.63 14.47 -13.77
CA PRO A 55 -5.06 14.61 -13.53
C PRO A 55 -5.82 15.29 -14.68
N ALA A 56 -5.12 16.01 -15.57
CA ALA A 56 -5.71 16.72 -16.70
C ALA A 56 -5.69 15.90 -18.00
N VAL A 57 -5.05 14.72 -18.02
CA VAL A 57 -5.00 13.88 -19.22
C VAL A 57 -6.40 13.44 -19.68
N SER A 58 -7.29 13.16 -18.73
CA SER A 58 -8.67 12.74 -18.97
C SER A 58 -9.45 13.82 -19.71
N ALA A 59 -9.36 15.07 -19.24
CA ALA A 59 -10.04 16.21 -19.85
C ALA A 59 -9.54 16.49 -21.28
N ARG A 60 -8.22 16.35 -21.50
CA ARG A 60 -7.62 16.54 -22.83
C ARG A 60 -7.97 15.45 -23.84
N ARG A 61 -8.18 14.21 -23.38
CA ARG A 61 -8.53 13.06 -24.24
C ARG A 61 -10.03 12.85 -24.43
N ALA A 62 -10.86 13.52 -23.64
CA ALA A 62 -12.32 13.42 -23.76
C ALA A 62 -12.84 13.76 -25.18
N PRO A 63 -12.37 14.81 -25.87
CA PRO A 63 -12.85 15.13 -27.22
C PRO A 63 -12.55 14.03 -28.25
N GLU A 64 -11.35 13.45 -28.19
CA GLU A 64 -10.94 12.35 -29.07
C GLU A 64 -11.76 11.08 -28.78
N PHE A 65 -12.01 10.79 -27.50
CA PHE A 65 -12.83 9.66 -27.10
C PHE A 65 -14.29 9.82 -27.58
N ILE A 66 -14.87 11.00 -27.42
CA ILE A 66 -16.24 11.32 -27.89
C ILE A 66 -16.32 11.23 -29.41
N ALA A 67 -15.31 11.73 -30.14
CA ALA A 67 -15.26 11.65 -31.60
C ALA A 67 -15.27 10.18 -32.09
N LEU A 68 -14.63 9.27 -31.35
CA LEU A 68 -14.56 7.85 -31.68
C LEU A 68 -15.79 7.04 -31.22
N HIS A 69 -16.39 7.38 -30.06
CA HIS A 69 -17.38 6.54 -29.39
C HIS A 69 -18.78 7.17 -29.30
N GLY A 70 -18.93 8.40 -29.80
CA GLY A 70 -20.14 9.19 -29.71
C GLY A 70 -20.33 9.90 -28.36
N ASP A 71 -21.36 10.73 -28.29
CA ASP A 71 -21.78 11.51 -27.12
C ASP A 71 -22.26 10.64 -25.93
N LYS A 72 -22.74 9.42 -26.19
CA LYS A 72 -23.17 8.48 -25.15
C LYS A 72 -22.02 7.75 -24.46
N SER A 73 -20.79 8.01 -24.90
CA SER A 73 -19.60 7.34 -24.40
C SER A 73 -19.27 7.72 -22.95
N ASP A 74 -19.65 8.93 -22.51
CA ASP A 74 -19.55 9.33 -21.10
C ASP A 74 -20.38 8.42 -20.17
N LYS A 75 -21.62 8.11 -20.58
CA LYS A 75 -22.46 7.14 -19.86
C LYS A 75 -21.90 5.72 -19.92
N LEU A 76 -21.19 5.38 -21.00
CA LEU A 76 -20.50 4.10 -21.12
C LEU A 76 -19.32 4.02 -20.15
N ILE A 77 -18.49 5.06 -20.05
CA ILE A 77 -17.38 5.14 -19.09
C ILE A 77 -17.90 5.04 -17.65
N GLU A 78 -18.94 5.81 -17.31
CA GLU A 78 -19.56 5.75 -15.98
C GLU A 78 -20.02 4.32 -15.65
N ARG A 79 -20.68 3.68 -16.62
CA ARG A 79 -21.20 2.31 -16.46
C ARG A 79 -20.09 1.26 -16.39
N ILE A 80 -18.98 1.43 -17.10
CA ILE A 80 -17.78 0.57 -16.98
C ILE A 80 -17.16 0.73 -15.58
N GLY A 81 -17.02 1.95 -15.08
CA GLY A 81 -16.49 2.23 -13.74
C GLY A 81 -17.33 1.64 -12.60
N LEU A 82 -18.65 1.53 -12.80
CA LEU A 82 -19.58 0.91 -11.85
C LEU A 82 -19.66 -0.62 -11.96
N GLY A 83 -19.09 -1.22 -13.00
CA GLY A 83 -19.14 -2.66 -13.25
C GLY A 83 -20.46 -3.16 -13.89
N LEU A 84 -20.37 -4.34 -14.53
CA LEU A 84 -21.48 -4.95 -15.26
C LEU A 84 -22.23 -6.03 -14.46
N ASP A 85 -21.90 -6.21 -13.19
CA ASP A 85 -22.42 -7.25 -12.29
C ASP A 85 -23.77 -6.88 -11.64
N GLY A 86 -24.40 -5.79 -12.06
CA GLY A 86 -25.70 -5.33 -11.55
C GLY A 86 -25.63 -4.56 -10.22
N ARG A 87 -24.47 -4.44 -9.56
CA ARG A 87 -24.30 -3.72 -8.28
C ARG A 87 -23.92 -2.25 -8.43
N GLN A 88 -24.33 -1.65 -9.54
CA GLN A 88 -23.93 -0.30 -9.94
C GLN A 88 -24.38 0.77 -8.94
N GLN A 89 -25.58 0.61 -8.37
CA GLN A 89 -26.12 1.56 -7.39
C GLN A 89 -25.33 1.56 -6.08
N GLU A 90 -24.97 0.40 -5.56
CA GLU A 90 -24.16 0.27 -4.34
C GLU A 90 -22.78 0.94 -4.53
N ARG A 91 -22.12 0.67 -5.66
CA ARG A 91 -20.82 1.30 -5.98
C ARG A 91 -20.92 2.80 -6.16
N ARG A 92 -22.00 3.29 -6.76
CA ARG A 92 -22.25 4.73 -6.89
C ARG A 92 -22.38 5.37 -5.50
N GLN A 93 -23.13 4.77 -4.58
CA GLN A 93 -23.26 5.29 -3.22
C GLN A 93 -21.92 5.30 -2.45
N GLN A 94 -21.12 4.25 -2.63
CA GLN A 94 -19.76 4.19 -2.06
C GLN A 94 -18.86 5.30 -2.60
N GLN A 95 -18.91 5.57 -3.92
CA GLN A 95 -18.16 6.66 -4.54
C GLN A 95 -18.59 8.03 -3.99
N LEU A 96 -19.90 8.29 -3.90
CA LEU A 96 -20.41 9.54 -3.33
C LEU A 96 -19.97 9.73 -1.87
N THR A 97 -20.02 8.66 -1.06
CA THR A 97 -19.59 8.70 0.33
C THR A 97 -18.09 9.03 0.42
N ARG A 98 -17.28 8.37 -0.40
CA ARG A 98 -15.83 8.61 -0.46
C ARG A 98 -15.53 10.05 -0.85
N ASP A 99 -16.18 10.56 -1.89
CA ASP A 99 -15.94 11.90 -2.40
C ASP A 99 -16.35 12.97 -1.36
N TYR A 100 -17.48 12.76 -0.66
CA TYR A 100 -17.88 13.59 0.48
C TYR A 100 -16.85 13.61 1.62
N LEU A 101 -16.31 12.43 1.98
CA LEU A 101 -15.29 12.33 3.03
C LEU A 101 -13.99 13.04 2.66
N TYR A 102 -13.56 12.94 1.39
CA TYR A 102 -12.37 13.66 0.90
C TYR A 102 -12.58 15.18 0.93
N ASP A 103 -13.74 15.67 0.51
CA ASP A 103 -14.05 17.10 0.54
C ASP A 103 -14.07 17.64 1.97
N GLN A 104 -14.65 16.89 2.91
CA GLN A 104 -14.67 17.24 4.33
C GLN A 104 -13.24 17.34 4.91
N GLN A 105 -12.37 16.38 4.59
CA GLN A 105 -10.97 16.41 5.03
C GLN A 105 -10.22 17.63 4.48
N GLN A 106 -10.43 17.97 3.20
CA GLN A 106 -9.79 19.15 2.61
C GLN A 106 -10.26 20.44 3.28
N GLN A 107 -11.54 20.55 3.63
CA GLN A 107 -12.06 21.72 4.36
C GLN A 107 -11.44 21.82 5.75
N GLN A 108 -11.32 20.70 6.47
CA GLN A 108 -10.66 20.68 7.77
C GLN A 108 -9.18 21.10 7.66
N GLN A 109 -8.45 20.59 6.68
CA GLN A 109 -7.05 20.99 6.45
C GLN A 109 -6.92 22.48 6.08
N LYS A 110 -7.81 23.02 5.25
CA LYS A 110 -7.85 24.45 4.93
C LYS A 110 -8.16 25.30 6.16
N ASN A 111 -9.10 24.88 6.99
CA ASN A 111 -9.42 25.58 8.24
C ASN A 111 -8.23 25.58 9.19
N VAL A 112 -7.56 24.44 9.36
CA VAL A 112 -6.36 24.33 10.21
C VAL A 112 -5.22 25.22 9.67
N ALA A 113 -4.97 25.20 8.35
CA ALA A 113 -3.97 26.08 7.73
C ALA A 113 -4.32 27.58 7.89
N GLY A 114 -5.60 27.94 7.77
CA GLY A 114 -6.09 29.31 7.98
C GLY A 114 -5.95 29.79 9.43
N VAL A 115 -6.12 28.89 10.42
CA VAL A 115 -5.92 29.21 11.84
C VAL A 115 -4.46 29.55 12.13
N TYR A 116 -3.50 28.80 11.57
CA TYR A 116 -2.07 29.12 11.72
C TYR A 116 -1.70 30.47 11.08
N GLN A 117 -2.34 30.85 9.97
CA GLN A 117 -2.13 32.15 9.33
C GLN A 117 -2.69 33.33 10.15
N LEU A 118 -3.89 33.18 10.73
CA LEU A 118 -4.50 34.22 11.57
C LEU A 118 -3.71 34.46 12.87
N GLN A 119 -3.09 33.42 13.41
CA GLN A 119 -2.28 33.56 14.63
C GLN A 119 -0.94 34.25 14.36
N GLN A 120 -0.36 34.08 13.15
CA GLN A 120 0.85 34.81 12.76
C GLN A 120 0.59 36.29 12.47
N SER A 121 -0.55 36.65 11.89
CA SER A 121 -0.88 38.06 11.65
C SER A 121 -1.21 38.84 12.92
N GLN A 122 -1.79 38.19 13.94
CA GLN A 122 -2.00 38.81 15.25
C GLN A 122 -0.71 38.95 16.08
N ALA A 123 0.34 38.18 15.78
CA ALA A 123 1.62 38.24 16.49
C ALA A 123 2.57 39.33 15.97
N PHE A 124 2.22 40.08 14.92
CA PHE A 124 3.07 41.10 14.30
C PHE A 124 2.59 42.55 14.51
N GLU A 125 1.65 42.81 15.42
CA GLU A 125 1.34 44.18 15.84
C GLU A 125 2.18 44.55 17.08
N LEU A 126 3.38 45.09 16.85
CA LEU A 126 4.19 45.71 17.91
C LEU A 126 3.48 47.00 18.39
N PRO A 127 3.28 47.20 19.71
CA PRO A 127 2.71 48.45 20.20
C PRO A 127 3.65 49.61 19.89
N SER A 128 3.14 50.59 19.14
CA SER A 128 3.82 51.85 18.76
C SER A 128 3.93 52.81 19.95
N GLY A 129 4.53 52.36 21.05
CA GLY A 129 4.53 53.04 22.34
C GLY A 129 5.87 53.08 23.07
N PHE A 130 7.00 53.09 22.36
CA PHE A 130 8.31 53.38 22.95
C PHE A 130 9.13 54.30 22.02
N ALA A 131 8.66 55.54 21.89
CA ALA A 131 9.47 56.64 21.41
C ALA A 131 9.32 57.81 22.39
N GLY A 132 10.32 58.00 23.26
CA GLY A 132 10.44 59.21 24.06
C GLY A 132 10.80 58.95 25.52
N ARG A 133 12.09 58.88 25.82
CA ARG A 133 12.86 59.92 26.51
C ARG A 133 14.29 59.46 26.75
#